data_AF-A0A397HMN5-F1
#
_entry.id   AF-A0A397HMN5-F1
#
_cell.length_a   1.000
_cell.length_b   1.000
_cell.length_c   1.000
_cell.angle_alpha   90.00
_cell.angle_beta   90.00
_cell.angle_gamma   90.00
#
_symmetry.space_group_name_H-M   'P 1'
#
loop_
_entity.id
_entity.type
_entity.pdbx_description
1 polymer ?
#
loop_
_entity_poly.entity_id
_entity_poly.type
_entity_poly.pdbx_seq_one_letter_code
_entity_poly.pdbx_strand_id
1 'polypeptide(L)'
;MTSCSTSLPYAPRVELDPRVVLQPPLSRCGHGPGLILIRPSHFAECQEKNKSLDPEPLQKWAEESYAIVQISVDAESSGDEACVLDFVKTAIERLISLPECDKKDQFGLLLYGSPADYAPGFVKILDAIVAARVAAVVYFGIWDTLAEIPALVHAPGASNGIQETDSRTVYSYPDVSSAGFIVPGHADFKYSTAGVAHTRSLSFLKKHLDGPYFNLEKIWEEHTYYEFGDRSVEKTMATMVQEPYVNHVPTMTGGIGRARLSNFYLNHFIFNNPDDTALELISRTVGIDRVVDEFIFSLTHNKEIDWLIPGIPPTRKPLRIPFTSVVNIRGDRLYHEHIAWDQATVLVQLGLMPEYLPYPYALPDGRLPGRGKRFEYQVPAAGVQTAEKLENEHKIPSNQMFEYKDWTAGIREDVTEALLALVNTFHNIEPHRSHRGMTGNKKTQKTTQYAQFLVGRQSELGHVRYPRARASAEEWADYRSAKSLWLMLGDPGYVSWTAALPFFLAAVKAASGRLIKPRQKPKCLWKEPDLYLTPRGSPLPTITDKYSESHPRLLRQAIPVRPFTLAVKHTIPPLLVATDTWL
;
A
#
# COMPACT_ATOMS: atom_id res chain seq x y z
N MET A 1 20.40 -24.89 -7.93
CA MET A 1 21.61 -24.49 -7.19
C MET A 1 21.39 -23.07 -6.73
N THR A 2 21.14 -22.90 -5.43
CA THR A 2 21.26 -21.62 -4.72
C THR A 2 22.74 -21.32 -4.52
N SER A 3 23.12 -20.04 -4.44
CA SER A 3 24.52 -19.68 -4.17
C SER A 3 24.84 -19.89 -2.69
N CYS A 4 25.74 -20.81 -2.36
CA CYS A 4 26.29 -20.90 -1.00
C CYS A 4 27.31 -19.78 -0.70
N SER A 5 27.78 -19.02 -1.68
CA SER A 5 28.58 -17.82 -1.41
C SER A 5 27.67 -16.66 -1.04
N THR A 6 27.94 -16.07 0.13
CA THR A 6 27.31 -14.83 0.60
C THR A 6 28.08 -13.57 0.19
N SER A 7 29.23 -13.71 -0.48
CA SER A 7 30.03 -12.58 -0.95
C SER A 7 29.41 -11.89 -2.17
N LEU A 8 29.85 -10.65 -2.40
CA LEU A 8 29.76 -10.06 -3.74
C LEU A 8 30.77 -10.73 -4.68
N PRO A 9 30.57 -10.65 -6.01
CA PRO A 9 31.57 -11.09 -6.98
C PRO A 9 32.72 -10.09 -6.99
N TYR A 10 33.95 -10.59 -7.18
CA TYR A 10 35.14 -9.75 -7.19
C TYR A 10 36.00 -10.10 -8.41
N ALA A 11 35.95 -9.22 -9.40
CA ALA A 11 36.87 -9.21 -10.53
C ALA A 11 37.66 -7.89 -10.50
N PRO A 12 38.98 -7.92 -10.25
CA PRO A 12 39.79 -6.69 -10.22
C PRO A 12 39.86 -6.05 -11.60
N ARG A 13 39.91 -4.72 -11.63
CA ARG A 13 40.17 -3.96 -12.87
C ARG A 13 41.60 -4.21 -13.33
N VAL A 14 41.77 -4.28 -14.66
CA VAL A 14 43.06 -4.41 -15.31
C VAL A 14 43.31 -3.14 -16.11
N GLU A 15 44.25 -2.33 -15.66
CA GLU A 15 44.77 -1.20 -16.43
C GLU A 15 45.60 -1.75 -17.60
N LEU A 16 45.31 -1.28 -18.81
CA LEU A 16 45.95 -1.71 -20.06
C LEU A 16 46.84 -0.59 -20.61
N ASP A 17 46.37 0.65 -20.44
CA ASP A 17 47.02 1.93 -20.71
C ASP A 17 46.35 2.97 -19.75
N PRO A 18 46.99 4.11 -19.39
CA PRO A 18 46.35 5.13 -18.55
C PRO A 18 44.99 5.65 -19.04
N ARG A 19 44.65 5.45 -20.34
CA ARG A 19 43.34 5.76 -20.93
C ARG A 19 42.45 4.54 -21.13
N VAL A 20 42.96 3.31 -21.01
CA VAL A 20 42.27 2.06 -21.36
C VAL A 20 42.22 1.08 -20.18
N VAL A 21 41.01 0.80 -19.67
CA VAL A 21 40.78 -0.03 -18.48
C VAL A 21 39.79 -1.15 -18.79
N LEU A 22 40.18 -2.39 -18.49
CA LEU A 22 39.35 -3.59 -18.59
C LEU A 22 38.72 -3.91 -17.22
N GLN A 23 37.41 -4.20 -17.23
CA GLN A 23 36.64 -4.72 -16.11
C GLN A 23 35.97 -6.04 -16.57
N PRO A 24 36.37 -7.20 -16.01
CA PRO A 24 35.62 -8.45 -16.20
C PRO A 24 34.26 -8.38 -15.47
N PRO A 25 33.30 -9.28 -15.81
CA PRO A 25 31.95 -9.28 -15.24
C PRO A 25 31.90 -9.29 -13.71
N LEU A 26 30.92 -8.59 -13.13
CA LEU A 26 30.67 -8.48 -11.68
C LEU A 26 29.34 -9.15 -11.27
N SER A 27 28.94 -10.19 -11.99
CA SER A 27 27.83 -11.11 -11.66
C SER A 27 28.36 -12.38 -10.95
N ARG A 28 27.46 -13.25 -10.44
CA ARG A 28 27.86 -14.57 -9.89
C ARG A 28 28.17 -15.59 -10.99
N CYS A 29 27.68 -15.41 -12.21
CA CYS A 29 28.10 -16.25 -13.35
C CYS A 29 29.51 -15.90 -13.84
N GLY A 30 29.92 -14.63 -13.73
CA GLY A 30 31.32 -14.21 -13.96
C GLY A 30 31.75 -14.20 -15.42
N HIS A 31 30.83 -14.41 -16.37
CA HIS A 31 31.09 -14.38 -17.81
C HIS A 31 29.99 -13.61 -18.54
N GLY A 32 30.26 -13.19 -19.79
CA GLY A 32 29.25 -12.55 -20.65
C GLY A 32 29.82 -11.97 -21.96
N PRO A 33 28.99 -11.30 -22.77
CA PRO A 33 29.44 -10.63 -24.00
C PRO A 33 30.38 -9.45 -23.72
N GLY A 34 31.22 -9.12 -24.70
CA GLY A 34 32.13 -7.98 -24.62
C GLY A 34 31.50 -6.65 -25.05
N LEU A 35 31.83 -5.59 -24.32
CA LEU A 35 31.50 -4.19 -24.64
C LEU A 35 32.76 -3.33 -24.71
N ILE A 36 32.76 -2.39 -25.66
CA ILE A 36 33.72 -1.29 -25.74
C ILE A 36 32.98 -0.03 -25.31
N LEU A 37 33.52 0.71 -24.33
CA LEU A 37 32.91 1.92 -23.79
C LEU A 37 33.85 3.10 -24.04
N ILE A 38 33.46 4.02 -24.93
CA ILE A 38 34.20 5.24 -25.20
C ILE A 38 33.52 6.40 -24.45
N ARG A 39 34.32 7.20 -23.72
CA ARG A 39 33.83 8.40 -23.02
C ARG A 39 34.85 9.54 -23.04
N PRO A 40 34.41 10.79 -22.81
CA PRO A 40 35.28 11.90 -22.49
C PRO A 40 36.05 11.63 -21.20
N SER A 41 37.34 11.98 -21.17
CA SER A 41 38.20 11.85 -19.98
C SER A 41 37.65 12.65 -18.81
N HIS A 42 37.15 13.87 -19.06
CA HIS A 42 36.64 14.78 -18.04
C HIS A 42 35.42 14.25 -17.27
N PHE A 43 34.68 13.26 -17.81
CA PHE A 43 33.63 12.56 -17.06
C PHE A 43 34.17 11.72 -15.89
N ALA A 44 35.49 11.49 -15.78
CA ALA A 44 36.09 10.87 -14.60
C ALA A 44 35.82 11.70 -13.33
N GLU A 45 35.91 13.03 -13.43
CA GLU A 45 35.65 13.94 -12.30
C GLU A 45 34.18 13.98 -11.86
N CYS A 46 33.25 13.43 -12.66
CA CYS A 46 31.84 13.31 -12.26
C CYS A 46 31.68 12.29 -11.14
N GLN A 47 32.45 11.20 -11.16
CA GLN A 47 32.31 10.12 -10.16
C GLN A 47 32.71 10.57 -8.75
N GLU A 48 33.66 11.50 -8.59
CA GLU A 48 33.97 12.12 -7.30
C GLU A 48 32.80 12.95 -6.73
N LYS A 49 31.93 13.44 -7.61
CA LYS A 49 30.77 14.29 -7.31
C LYS A 49 29.47 13.47 -7.23
N ASN A 50 29.53 12.15 -7.48
CA ASN A 50 28.39 11.25 -7.46
C ASN A 50 27.82 11.07 -6.05
N LYS A 51 26.51 11.34 -5.91
CA LYS A 51 25.73 11.19 -4.66
C LYS A 51 24.54 10.24 -4.84
N SER A 52 24.51 9.50 -5.93
CA SER A 52 23.46 8.55 -6.29
C SER A 52 23.93 7.11 -6.07
N LEU A 53 22.99 6.16 -6.17
CA LEU A 53 23.26 4.71 -6.12
C LEU A 53 23.48 4.10 -7.51
N ASP A 54 23.55 4.96 -8.54
CA ASP A 54 23.96 4.56 -9.88
C ASP A 54 25.50 4.70 -9.96
N PRO A 55 26.25 3.60 -10.12
CA PRO A 55 27.71 3.63 -10.12
C PRO A 55 28.22 4.12 -11.48
N GLU A 56 29.53 4.39 -11.58
CA GLU A 56 30.15 4.78 -12.84
C GLU A 56 29.84 3.76 -13.96
N PRO A 57 29.74 4.19 -15.23
CA PRO A 57 29.36 3.31 -16.34
C PRO A 57 30.13 1.98 -16.42
N LEU A 58 31.44 2.00 -16.17
CA LEU A 58 32.30 0.81 -16.18
C LEU A 58 31.85 -0.26 -15.16
N GLN A 59 31.49 0.14 -13.95
CA GLN A 59 30.94 -0.78 -12.94
C GLN A 59 29.49 -1.16 -13.29
N LYS A 60 28.67 -0.19 -13.72
CA LYS A 60 27.25 -0.43 -14.02
C LYS A 60 27.04 -1.52 -15.06
N TRP A 61 27.80 -1.48 -16.17
CA TRP A 61 27.73 -2.52 -17.21
C TRP A 61 28.36 -3.86 -16.78
N ALA A 62 29.29 -3.85 -15.83
CA ALA A 62 29.88 -5.08 -15.29
C ALA A 62 28.93 -5.79 -14.30
N GLU A 63 28.14 -5.04 -13.52
CA GLU A 63 27.04 -5.58 -12.70
C GLU A 63 25.96 -6.24 -13.59
N GLU A 64 25.78 -5.76 -14.83
CA GLU A 64 24.94 -6.39 -15.87
C GLU A 64 25.59 -7.64 -16.52
N SER A 65 26.75 -8.07 -16.04
CA SER A 65 27.52 -9.23 -16.49
C SER A 65 28.24 -9.11 -17.84
N TYR A 66 28.42 -7.91 -18.40
CA TYR A 66 29.28 -7.74 -19.56
C TYR A 66 30.77 -7.70 -19.17
N ALA A 67 31.65 -8.10 -20.08
CA ALA A 67 33.08 -7.79 -19.99
C ALA A 67 33.34 -6.46 -20.71
N ILE A 68 33.88 -5.44 -20.05
CA ILE A 68 33.96 -4.08 -20.62
C ILE A 68 35.39 -3.58 -20.68
N VAL A 69 35.79 -3.05 -21.82
CA VAL A 69 36.96 -2.16 -21.93
C VAL A 69 36.49 -0.72 -22.09
N GLN A 70 36.82 0.12 -21.11
CA GLN A 70 36.62 1.56 -21.15
C GLN A 70 37.83 2.25 -21.77
N ILE A 71 37.58 3.14 -22.72
CA ILE A 71 38.56 4.04 -23.37
C ILE A 71 38.18 5.48 -23.02
N SER A 72 39.13 6.25 -22.50
CA SER A 72 38.93 7.64 -22.04
C SER A 72 39.75 8.62 -22.87
N VAL A 73 39.07 9.45 -23.68
CA VAL A 73 39.70 10.41 -24.60
C VAL A 73 39.35 11.85 -24.26
N ASP A 74 40.27 12.76 -24.52
CA ASP A 74 40.09 14.21 -24.43
C ASP A 74 40.07 14.83 -25.84
N ALA A 75 39.90 16.15 -25.94
CA ALA A 75 39.81 16.86 -27.22
C ALA A 75 41.10 16.83 -28.07
N GLU A 76 42.24 16.39 -27.52
CA GLU A 76 43.49 16.20 -28.26
C GLU A 76 43.57 14.75 -28.77
N SER A 77 43.51 13.77 -27.85
CA SER A 77 43.58 12.34 -28.18
C SER A 77 42.43 11.86 -29.07
N SER A 78 41.23 12.42 -28.95
CA SER A 78 40.11 12.12 -29.87
C SER A 78 40.26 12.74 -31.26
N GLY A 79 41.29 13.57 -31.50
CA GLY A 79 41.66 14.07 -32.82
C GLY A 79 42.67 13.20 -33.55
N ASP A 80 43.34 12.29 -32.85
CA ASP A 80 44.33 11.36 -33.41
C ASP A 80 43.66 10.02 -33.76
N GLU A 81 43.36 9.85 -35.05
CA GLU A 81 42.78 8.63 -35.61
C GLU A 81 43.63 7.38 -35.33
N ALA A 82 44.96 7.48 -35.38
CA ALA A 82 45.83 6.33 -35.15
C ALA A 82 45.83 5.92 -33.67
N CYS A 83 45.87 6.90 -32.77
CA CYS A 83 45.80 6.70 -31.32
C CYS A 83 44.48 6.05 -30.90
N VAL A 84 43.34 6.60 -31.36
CA VAL A 84 42.00 6.06 -31.03
C VAL A 84 41.82 4.64 -31.60
N LEU A 85 42.23 4.39 -32.84
CA LEU A 85 42.10 3.07 -33.45
C LEU A 85 43.00 2.02 -32.78
N ASP A 86 44.18 2.37 -32.27
CA ASP A 86 45.01 1.42 -31.51
C ASP A 86 44.45 1.14 -30.09
N PHE A 87 43.80 2.11 -29.44
CA PHE A 87 43.03 1.84 -28.21
C PHE A 87 41.85 0.89 -28.47
N VAL A 88 41.12 1.07 -29.57
CA VAL A 88 39.99 0.19 -29.93
C VAL A 88 40.48 -1.20 -30.35
N LYS A 89 41.58 -1.30 -31.09
CA LYS A 89 42.25 -2.57 -31.41
C LYS A 89 42.70 -3.28 -30.13
N THR A 90 43.33 -2.55 -29.20
CA THR A 90 43.73 -3.08 -27.89
C THR A 90 42.51 -3.58 -27.11
N ALA A 91 41.41 -2.83 -27.08
CA ALA A 91 40.16 -3.27 -26.46
C ALA A 91 39.64 -4.59 -27.04
N ILE A 92 39.60 -4.70 -28.38
CA ILE A 92 39.20 -5.93 -29.09
C ILE A 92 40.12 -7.10 -28.76
N GLU A 93 41.44 -6.93 -28.87
CA GLU A 93 42.43 -7.99 -28.57
C GLU A 93 42.33 -8.46 -27.11
N ARG A 94 42.11 -7.53 -26.17
CA ARG A 94 41.97 -7.84 -24.74
C ARG A 94 40.65 -8.57 -24.43
N LEU A 95 39.52 -8.16 -25.02
CA LEU A 95 38.25 -8.91 -24.92
C LEU A 95 38.36 -10.32 -25.52
N ILE A 96 39.00 -10.47 -26.70
CA ILE A 96 39.26 -11.79 -27.30
C ILE A 96 40.12 -12.66 -26.37
N SER A 97 41.14 -12.08 -25.73
CA SER A 97 42.04 -12.82 -24.83
C SER A 97 41.41 -13.21 -23.48
N LEU A 98 40.33 -12.54 -23.06
CA LEU A 98 39.70 -12.75 -21.75
C LEU A 98 38.90 -14.07 -21.72
N PRO A 99 39.15 -15.00 -20.77
CA PRO A 99 38.32 -16.20 -20.61
C PRO A 99 36.85 -15.91 -20.34
N GLU A 100 36.56 -14.85 -19.59
CA GLU A 100 35.23 -14.41 -19.14
C GLU A 100 34.40 -13.70 -20.23
N CYS A 101 34.95 -13.52 -21.44
CA CYS A 101 34.23 -12.93 -22.58
C CYS A 101 33.67 -14.03 -23.49
N ASP A 102 32.37 -14.28 -23.47
CA ASP A 102 31.72 -15.41 -24.17
C ASP A 102 31.84 -15.33 -25.69
N LYS A 103 31.64 -14.12 -26.24
CA LYS A 103 31.58 -13.83 -27.67
C LYS A 103 32.78 -12.95 -28.05
N LYS A 104 33.48 -13.34 -29.12
CA LYS A 104 34.85 -12.87 -29.45
C LYS A 104 35.01 -12.43 -30.92
N ASP A 105 33.96 -12.65 -31.69
CA ASP A 105 33.77 -12.28 -33.08
C ASP A 105 33.12 -10.89 -33.21
N GLN A 106 32.21 -10.52 -32.32
CA GLN A 106 31.53 -9.22 -32.31
C GLN A 106 31.30 -8.68 -30.88
N PHE A 107 31.25 -7.36 -30.74
CA PHE A 107 31.12 -6.62 -29.48
C PHE A 107 30.08 -5.50 -29.58
N GLY A 108 29.56 -5.03 -28.44
CA GLY A 108 28.72 -3.82 -28.39
C GLY A 108 29.56 -2.57 -28.18
N LEU A 109 29.19 -1.45 -28.81
CA LEU A 109 29.81 -0.15 -28.59
C LEU A 109 28.90 0.77 -27.77
N LEU A 110 29.42 1.35 -26.70
CA LEU A 110 28.79 2.40 -25.90
C LEU A 110 29.56 3.70 -26.11
N LEU A 111 28.90 4.75 -26.63
CA LEU A 111 29.49 6.08 -26.75
C LEU A 111 28.79 7.06 -25.81
N TYR A 112 29.53 7.54 -24.81
CA TYR A 112 29.09 8.56 -23.87
C TYR A 112 29.47 9.96 -24.36
N GLY A 113 28.65 10.96 -24.04
CA GLY A 113 28.88 12.35 -24.44
C GLY A 113 28.30 12.71 -25.82
N SER A 114 28.58 13.94 -26.23
CA SER A 114 28.11 14.60 -27.45
C SER A 114 29.29 14.94 -28.37
N PRO A 115 29.07 15.31 -29.64
CA PRO A 115 30.13 15.75 -30.54
C PRO A 115 30.96 16.96 -30.04
N ALA A 116 30.45 17.74 -29.07
CA ALA A 116 31.17 18.86 -28.47
C ALA A 116 32.20 18.43 -27.40
N ASP A 117 32.12 17.18 -26.93
CA ASP A 117 33.03 16.63 -25.90
C ASP A 117 34.31 15.99 -26.50
N TYR A 118 34.43 15.99 -27.84
CA TYR A 118 35.47 15.33 -28.63
C TYR A 118 36.03 16.28 -29.71
N ALA A 119 37.11 15.89 -30.37
CA ALA A 119 37.76 16.69 -31.41
C ALA A 119 36.88 16.92 -32.67
N PRO A 120 36.99 18.09 -33.34
CA PRO A 120 36.33 18.37 -34.62
C PRO A 120 36.78 17.44 -35.76
N GLY A 121 36.16 16.27 -35.84
CA GLY A 121 36.51 15.20 -36.78
C GLY A 121 36.26 13.79 -36.26
N PHE A 122 36.08 13.62 -34.94
CA PHE A 122 35.92 12.32 -34.28
C PHE A 122 34.79 11.45 -34.85
N VAL A 123 33.74 12.03 -35.44
CA VAL A 123 32.67 11.29 -36.15
C VAL A 123 33.22 10.37 -37.25
N LYS A 124 34.26 10.78 -38.00
CA LYS A 124 34.89 9.93 -39.03
C LYS A 124 35.65 8.75 -38.44
N ILE A 125 36.34 8.99 -37.32
CA ILE A 125 37.06 7.96 -36.57
C ILE A 125 36.05 6.96 -36.01
N LEU A 126 34.91 7.45 -35.53
CA LEU A 126 33.78 6.67 -35.02
C LEU A 126 33.12 5.80 -36.11
N ASP A 127 32.98 6.28 -37.35
CA ASP A 127 32.53 5.44 -38.48
C ASP A 127 33.54 4.30 -38.75
N ALA A 128 34.85 4.56 -38.66
CA ALA A 128 35.90 3.53 -38.80
C ALA A 128 35.93 2.52 -37.63
N ILE A 129 35.64 2.97 -36.39
CA ILE A 129 35.43 2.10 -35.23
C ILE A 129 34.23 1.19 -35.43
N VAL A 130 33.11 1.75 -35.93
CA VAL A 130 31.88 1.01 -36.23
C VAL A 130 32.09 -0.06 -37.31
N ALA A 131 32.94 0.22 -38.31
CA ALA A 131 33.31 -0.74 -39.35
C ALA A 131 34.23 -1.90 -38.87
N ALA A 132 34.61 -1.94 -37.59
CA ALA A 132 35.36 -3.04 -36.98
C ALA A 132 34.41 -4.16 -36.49
N ARG A 133 34.75 -4.81 -35.36
CA ARG A 133 33.97 -5.94 -34.78
C ARG A 133 32.77 -5.47 -33.94
N VAL A 134 31.98 -4.51 -34.42
CA VAL A 134 30.85 -3.94 -33.67
C VAL A 134 29.52 -4.51 -34.19
N ALA A 135 28.77 -5.21 -33.34
CA ALA A 135 27.44 -5.76 -33.66
C ALA A 135 26.34 -4.69 -33.61
N ALA A 136 26.45 -3.77 -32.64
CA ALA A 136 25.48 -2.71 -32.39
C ALA A 136 26.11 -1.58 -31.56
N VAL A 137 25.58 -0.37 -31.70
CA VAL A 137 26.07 0.84 -31.03
C VAL A 137 24.97 1.57 -30.24
N VAL A 138 25.31 2.06 -29.05
CA VAL A 138 24.44 2.92 -28.22
C VAL A 138 25.10 4.29 -28.07
N TYR A 139 24.36 5.34 -28.41
CA TYR A 139 24.77 6.73 -28.31
C TYR A 139 24.02 7.43 -27.18
N PHE A 140 24.73 7.96 -26.18
CA PHE A 140 24.15 8.79 -25.11
C PHE A 140 24.19 10.29 -25.45
N GLY A 141 23.90 10.61 -26.70
CA GLY A 141 23.89 11.96 -27.27
C GLY A 141 23.41 11.93 -28.72
N ILE A 142 23.31 13.09 -29.36
CA ILE A 142 22.97 13.19 -30.78
C ILE A 142 24.26 13.11 -31.60
N TRP A 143 24.36 12.13 -32.50
CA TRP A 143 25.55 11.81 -33.28
C TRP A 143 25.19 11.53 -34.75
N ASP A 144 25.71 12.31 -35.70
CA ASP A 144 25.41 12.19 -37.13
C ASP A 144 26.24 11.10 -37.83
N THR A 145 26.18 9.88 -37.30
CA THR A 145 26.87 8.69 -37.83
C THR A 145 26.05 7.97 -38.90
N LEU A 146 26.73 7.49 -39.95
CA LEU A 146 26.13 6.75 -41.07
C LEU A 146 26.19 5.22 -40.88
N ALA A 147 26.11 4.77 -39.63
CA ALA A 147 26.22 3.36 -39.26
C ALA A 147 25.13 2.50 -39.93
N GLU A 148 25.55 1.58 -40.81
CA GLU A 148 24.68 0.54 -41.38
C GLU A 148 24.34 -0.55 -40.33
N ILE A 149 25.14 -0.67 -39.27
CA ILE A 149 24.86 -1.55 -38.13
C ILE A 149 23.69 -0.99 -37.28
N PRO A 150 23.01 -1.85 -36.50
CA PRO A 150 22.03 -1.42 -35.50
C PRO A 150 22.57 -0.33 -34.56
N ALA A 151 21.82 0.76 -34.43
CA ALA A 151 22.13 1.92 -33.60
C ALA A 151 20.94 2.32 -32.71
N LEU A 152 21.22 2.61 -31.44
CA LEU A 152 20.28 3.18 -30.48
C LEU A 152 20.74 4.58 -30.07
N VAL A 153 19.89 5.58 -30.22
CA VAL A 153 20.18 6.98 -29.87
C VAL A 153 19.35 7.42 -28.67
N HIS A 154 20.01 7.95 -27.64
CA HIS A 154 19.37 8.63 -26.51
C HIS A 154 19.63 10.13 -26.62
N ALA A 155 18.67 10.84 -27.22
CA ALA A 155 18.76 12.26 -27.51
C ALA A 155 18.26 13.11 -26.32
N PRO A 156 19.11 13.93 -25.67
CA PRO A 156 18.64 14.92 -24.70
C PRO A 156 17.79 15.99 -25.42
N GLY A 157 16.79 16.53 -24.72
CA GLY A 157 15.85 17.49 -25.28
C GLY A 157 14.78 16.86 -26.19
N ALA A 158 14.08 17.71 -26.94
CA ALA A 158 12.99 17.32 -27.83
C ALA A 158 13.51 16.98 -29.24
N SER A 159 13.05 15.85 -29.80
CA SER A 159 13.43 15.32 -31.11
C SER A 159 12.81 16.09 -32.28
N ASN A 160 13.23 17.34 -32.48
CA ASN A 160 12.88 18.13 -33.65
C ASN A 160 13.77 17.76 -34.86
N GLY A 161 13.53 16.58 -35.45
CA GLY A 161 14.02 16.26 -36.81
C GLY A 161 14.86 15.00 -36.99
N ILE A 162 15.21 14.26 -35.94
CA ILE A 162 15.92 12.97 -36.10
C ILE A 162 14.90 11.91 -36.55
N GLN A 163 15.14 11.27 -37.69
CA GLN A 163 14.31 10.17 -38.20
C GLN A 163 14.78 8.82 -37.65
N GLU A 164 13.82 7.94 -37.36
CA GLU A 164 14.09 6.51 -37.16
C GLU A 164 14.26 5.80 -38.51
N THR A 165 15.07 4.74 -38.54
CA THR A 165 15.26 3.86 -39.70
C THR A 165 15.27 2.40 -39.24
N ASP A 166 15.22 1.44 -40.16
CA ASP A 166 15.29 0.01 -39.85
C ASP A 166 16.58 -0.38 -39.06
N SER A 167 17.65 0.40 -39.20
CA SER A 167 18.89 0.26 -38.42
C SER A 167 18.98 1.19 -37.21
N ARG A 168 18.15 2.22 -37.06
CA ARG A 168 18.37 3.31 -36.10
C ARG A 168 17.11 3.69 -35.31
N THR A 169 17.07 3.33 -34.03
CA THR A 169 15.99 3.69 -33.07
C THR A 169 16.38 4.93 -32.27
N VAL A 170 15.44 5.85 -32.04
CA VAL A 170 15.73 7.14 -31.39
C VAL A 170 14.76 7.43 -30.26
N TYR A 171 15.29 7.55 -29.04
CA TYR A 171 14.53 7.98 -27.87
C TYR A 171 14.95 9.39 -27.44
N SER A 172 13.99 10.31 -27.42
CA SER A 172 14.20 11.67 -26.91
C SER A 172 13.76 11.81 -25.45
N TYR A 173 14.43 12.73 -24.75
CA TYR A 173 14.23 13.01 -23.34
C TYR A 173 14.08 14.53 -23.11
N PRO A 174 12.87 15.10 -23.30
CA PRO A 174 12.62 16.55 -23.23
C PRO A 174 12.90 17.19 -21.86
N ASP A 175 13.15 16.36 -20.85
CA ASP A 175 13.29 16.70 -19.45
C ASP A 175 14.76 16.75 -18.97
N VAL A 176 15.72 16.61 -19.91
CA VAL A 176 17.17 16.74 -19.71
C VAL A 176 17.82 17.56 -20.84
N SER A 177 18.94 18.22 -20.51
CA SER A 177 19.60 19.29 -21.29
C SER A 177 20.81 18.83 -22.11
N SER A 178 21.55 17.82 -21.66
CA SER A 178 22.85 17.44 -22.24
C SER A 178 23.08 15.92 -22.23
N ALA A 179 24.11 15.47 -22.96
CA ALA A 179 24.56 14.09 -22.98
C ALA A 179 25.01 13.56 -21.59
N GLY A 180 25.36 14.45 -20.66
CA GLY A 180 25.76 14.09 -19.30
C GLY A 180 24.60 13.57 -18.42
N PHE A 181 23.35 13.56 -18.91
CA PHE A 181 22.19 13.09 -18.14
C PHE A 181 22.31 11.64 -17.64
N ILE A 182 23.08 10.80 -18.34
CA ILE A 182 23.35 9.39 -18.04
C ILE A 182 24.56 9.18 -17.10
N VAL A 183 25.35 10.23 -16.83
CA VAL A 183 26.65 10.13 -16.14
C VAL A 183 26.51 10.51 -14.66
N PRO A 184 26.60 9.56 -13.72
CA PRO A 184 26.39 9.86 -12.30
C PRO A 184 27.37 10.91 -11.77
N GLY A 185 26.83 11.91 -11.06
CA GLY A 185 27.60 13.05 -10.55
C GLY A 185 27.92 14.16 -11.57
N HIS A 186 27.50 14.02 -12.82
CA HIS A 186 27.43 15.15 -13.76
C HIS A 186 26.34 16.16 -13.33
N ALA A 187 26.47 17.44 -13.70
CA ALA A 187 25.53 18.49 -13.28
C ALA A 187 24.09 18.24 -13.80
N ASP A 188 23.95 17.80 -15.05
CA ASP A 188 22.66 17.43 -15.66
C ASP A 188 22.21 15.99 -15.34
N PHE A 189 22.89 15.25 -14.46
CA PHE A 189 22.56 13.84 -14.19
C PHE A 189 21.13 13.68 -13.67
N LYS A 190 20.34 12.82 -14.33
CA LYS A 190 18.94 12.63 -13.97
C LYS A 190 18.58 11.16 -13.84
N TYR A 191 18.70 10.67 -12.60
CA TYR A 191 18.51 9.28 -12.20
C TYR A 191 17.32 8.54 -12.85
N SER A 192 16.12 9.14 -12.86
CA SER A 192 14.91 8.56 -13.47
C SER A 192 15.08 8.30 -14.97
N THR A 193 15.69 9.26 -15.66
CA THR A 193 15.80 9.34 -17.11
C THR A 193 16.99 8.50 -17.59
N ALA A 194 18.08 8.51 -16.82
CA ALA A 194 19.22 7.59 -16.90
C ALA A 194 18.79 6.12 -16.73
N GLY A 195 17.90 5.82 -15.79
CA GLY A 195 17.33 4.48 -15.59
C GLY A 195 16.56 3.99 -16.83
N VAL A 196 15.62 4.79 -17.34
CA VAL A 196 14.84 4.44 -18.54
C VAL A 196 15.74 4.28 -19.78
N ALA A 197 16.77 5.12 -19.95
CA ALA A 197 17.76 4.96 -21.01
C ALA A 197 18.57 3.66 -20.86
N HIS A 198 18.97 3.29 -19.64
CA HIS A 198 19.69 2.04 -19.35
C HIS A 198 18.84 0.80 -19.68
N THR A 199 17.57 0.74 -19.24
CA THR A 199 16.63 -0.35 -19.58
C THR A 199 16.46 -0.52 -21.09
N ARG A 200 16.37 0.59 -21.84
CA ARG A 200 16.32 0.59 -23.31
C ARG A 200 17.62 0.09 -23.94
N SER A 201 18.77 0.55 -23.45
CA SER A 201 20.09 0.08 -23.87
C SER A 201 20.31 -1.41 -23.60
N LEU A 202 19.87 -1.93 -22.45
CA LEU A 202 19.89 -3.37 -22.15
C LEU A 202 19.03 -4.18 -23.12
N SER A 203 17.80 -3.72 -23.39
CA SER A 203 16.89 -4.39 -24.32
C SER A 203 17.49 -4.51 -25.73
N PHE A 204 18.15 -3.44 -26.17
CA PHE A 204 18.80 -3.35 -27.46
C PHE A 204 20.09 -4.18 -27.51
N LEU A 205 21.00 -4.04 -26.55
CA LEU A 205 22.27 -4.79 -26.52
C LEU A 205 22.05 -6.29 -26.32
N LYS A 206 21.16 -6.71 -25.41
CA LYS A 206 20.87 -8.14 -25.21
C LYS A 206 20.28 -8.77 -26.48
N LYS A 207 19.47 -8.05 -27.27
CA LYS A 207 18.97 -8.49 -28.58
C LYS A 207 20.08 -8.66 -29.62
N HIS A 208 21.02 -7.71 -29.69
CA HIS A 208 22.04 -7.68 -30.76
C HIS A 208 23.34 -8.45 -30.43
N LEU A 209 23.63 -8.67 -29.15
CA LEU A 209 24.72 -9.51 -28.68
C LEU A 209 24.26 -10.91 -28.26
N ASP A 210 22.95 -11.16 -28.24
CA ASP A 210 22.30 -12.40 -27.75
C ASP A 210 22.82 -12.76 -26.34
N GLY A 211 22.43 -11.92 -25.37
CA GLY A 211 22.79 -12.04 -23.96
C GLY A 211 23.43 -10.79 -23.35
N PRO A 212 23.76 -10.80 -22.04
CA PRO A 212 23.54 -11.90 -21.11
C PRO A 212 22.08 -11.96 -20.63
N TYR A 213 21.53 -13.17 -20.54
CA TYR A 213 20.14 -13.42 -20.14
C TYR A 213 20.06 -14.07 -18.76
N PHE A 214 19.17 -13.56 -17.92
CA PHE A 214 18.98 -14.01 -16.54
C PHE A 214 17.53 -14.37 -16.29
N ASN A 215 17.28 -15.44 -15.52
CA ASN A 215 15.94 -15.77 -15.06
C ASN A 215 15.60 -14.87 -13.85
N LEU A 216 14.99 -13.72 -14.13
CA LEU A 216 14.67 -12.69 -13.14
C LEU A 216 13.67 -13.18 -12.09
N GLU A 217 12.72 -14.03 -12.48
CA GLU A 217 11.74 -14.64 -11.55
C GLU A 217 12.45 -15.47 -10.49
N LYS A 218 13.35 -16.35 -10.92
CA LYS A 218 14.15 -17.20 -10.03
C LYS A 218 15.09 -16.41 -9.12
N ILE A 219 15.59 -15.25 -9.57
CA ILE A 219 16.38 -14.33 -8.74
C ILE A 219 15.50 -13.70 -7.64
N TRP A 220 14.29 -13.29 -8.00
CA TRP A 220 13.30 -12.73 -7.06
C TRP A 220 12.75 -13.79 -6.09
N GLU A 221 12.54 -15.03 -6.55
CA GLU A 221 12.17 -16.18 -5.72
C GLU A 221 13.30 -16.61 -4.77
N GLU A 222 14.57 -16.53 -5.19
CA GLU A 222 15.70 -16.72 -4.26
C GLU A 222 15.73 -15.61 -3.19
N HIS A 223 15.49 -14.36 -3.57
CA HIS A 223 15.46 -13.23 -2.63
C HIS A 223 14.36 -13.38 -1.58
N THR A 224 13.11 -13.49 -2.02
CA THR A 224 11.93 -13.60 -1.13
C THR A 224 11.97 -14.89 -0.29
N TYR A 225 12.55 -15.98 -0.79
CA TYR A 225 12.81 -17.17 0.02
C TYR A 225 13.75 -16.87 1.20
N TYR A 226 14.82 -16.09 1.00
CA TYR A 226 15.72 -15.70 2.09
C TYR A 226 15.09 -14.71 3.08
N GLU A 227 14.19 -13.83 2.63
CA GLU A 227 13.48 -12.90 3.51
C GLU A 227 12.39 -13.55 4.38
N PHE A 228 11.55 -14.41 3.80
CA PHE A 228 10.34 -14.91 4.46
C PHE A 228 10.44 -16.38 4.92
N GLY A 229 11.15 -17.22 4.17
CA GLY A 229 11.27 -18.67 4.42
C GLY A 229 12.47 -19.03 5.30
N ASP A 230 13.68 -18.77 4.81
CA ASP A 230 14.94 -19.04 5.53
C ASP A 230 15.28 -17.94 6.55
N ARG A 231 14.69 -16.74 6.38
CA ARG A 231 14.80 -15.56 7.27
C ARG A 231 16.23 -15.18 7.61
N SER A 232 17.07 -15.05 6.57
CA SER A 232 18.52 -14.81 6.70
C SER A 232 18.95 -13.50 6.05
N VAL A 233 19.19 -12.48 6.88
CA VAL A 233 19.73 -11.16 6.48
C VAL A 233 20.98 -11.31 5.60
N GLU A 234 21.88 -12.23 5.93
CA GLU A 234 23.12 -12.44 5.16
C GLU A 234 22.83 -12.92 3.74
N LYS A 235 21.95 -13.92 3.56
CA LYS A 235 21.60 -14.47 2.25
C LYS A 235 20.75 -13.51 1.43
N THR A 236 19.79 -12.82 2.05
CA THR A 236 19.03 -11.72 1.44
C THR A 236 20.00 -10.68 0.87
N MET A 237 20.91 -10.14 1.69
CA MET A 237 21.92 -9.17 1.24
C MET A 237 22.90 -9.76 0.21
N ALA A 238 23.13 -11.08 0.19
CA ALA A 238 23.96 -11.75 -0.81
C ALA A 238 23.31 -11.91 -2.19
N THR A 239 22.01 -11.63 -2.34
CA THR A 239 21.33 -11.52 -3.65
C THR A 239 21.32 -10.09 -4.21
N MET A 240 21.76 -9.10 -3.43
CA MET A 240 21.78 -7.69 -3.82
C MET A 240 23.14 -7.23 -4.38
N VAL A 241 23.15 -6.10 -5.08
CA VAL A 241 24.35 -5.43 -5.63
C VAL A 241 25.22 -4.75 -4.55
N GLN A 242 26.25 -4.01 -4.97
CA GLN A 242 27.13 -3.23 -4.09
C GLN A 242 26.39 -2.08 -3.38
N GLU A 243 25.57 -1.28 -4.07
CA GLU A 243 24.77 -0.20 -3.45
C GLU A 243 23.26 -0.39 -3.67
N PRO A 244 22.58 -1.26 -2.89
CA PRO A 244 21.16 -1.55 -3.04
C PRO A 244 20.25 -0.56 -2.31
N TYR A 245 18.96 -0.57 -2.65
CA TYR A 245 17.93 0.31 -2.07
C TYR A 245 16.56 -0.35 -1.97
N VAL A 246 15.95 -0.33 -0.78
CA VAL A 246 14.54 -0.72 -0.57
C VAL A 246 13.75 0.47 -0.06
N ASN A 247 12.56 0.69 -0.61
CA ASN A 247 11.61 1.70 -0.15
C ASN A 247 10.19 1.13 -0.06
N HIS A 248 9.68 1.05 1.16
CA HIS A 248 8.28 0.84 1.48
C HIS A 248 7.54 2.17 1.39
N VAL A 249 7.01 2.47 0.20
CA VAL A 249 6.51 3.80 -0.18
C VAL A 249 5.50 4.41 0.82
N PRO A 250 4.52 3.68 1.40
CA PRO A 250 3.53 4.28 2.29
C PRO A 250 4.04 4.65 3.69
N THR A 251 5.17 4.08 4.13
CA THR A 251 5.79 4.36 5.44
C THR A 251 7.16 5.03 5.34
N MET A 252 7.74 5.12 4.12
CA MET A 252 9.11 5.56 3.85
C MET A 252 10.16 4.76 4.64
N THR A 253 9.87 3.49 4.93
CA THR A 253 10.80 2.55 5.60
C THR A 253 11.61 1.76 4.58
N GLY A 254 12.72 1.14 5.01
CA GLY A 254 13.67 0.47 4.13
C GLY A 254 15.12 0.86 4.44
N GLY A 255 15.99 0.83 3.43
CA GLY A 255 17.41 1.12 3.61
C GLY A 255 18.13 1.44 2.31
N ILE A 256 19.20 2.24 2.41
CA ILE A 256 20.05 2.70 1.31
C ILE A 256 21.50 2.29 1.57
N GLY A 257 22.11 1.55 0.64
CA GLY A 257 23.45 0.99 0.78
C GLY A 257 23.49 -0.18 1.76
N ARG A 258 24.44 -1.10 1.58
CA ARG A 258 24.42 -2.42 2.24
C ARG A 258 24.37 -2.34 3.77
N ALA A 259 25.08 -1.40 4.39
CA ALA A 259 25.12 -1.26 5.83
C ALA A 259 23.77 -0.86 6.45
N ARG A 260 23.05 0.10 5.85
CA ARG A 260 21.75 0.54 6.37
C ARG A 260 20.66 -0.48 6.07
N LEU A 261 20.70 -1.09 4.89
CA LEU A 261 19.72 -2.10 4.49
C LEU A 261 19.86 -3.40 5.31
N SER A 262 21.09 -3.85 5.61
CA SER A 262 21.32 -4.95 6.57
C SER A 262 20.73 -4.64 7.95
N ASN A 263 20.89 -3.40 8.45
CA ASN A 263 20.30 -2.98 9.73
C ASN A 263 18.77 -2.92 9.66
N PHE A 264 18.18 -2.49 8.55
CA PHE A 264 16.75 -2.52 8.32
C PHE A 264 16.21 -3.95 8.36
N TYR A 265 16.79 -4.86 7.56
CA TYR A 265 16.37 -6.25 7.53
C TYR A 265 16.47 -6.96 8.89
N LEU A 266 17.56 -6.71 9.63
CA LEU A 266 17.83 -7.32 10.93
C LEU A 266 16.85 -6.87 12.03
N ASN A 267 16.51 -5.58 12.10
CA ASN A 267 15.78 -5.02 13.25
C ASN A 267 14.32 -4.67 12.95
N HIS A 268 13.96 -4.50 11.67
CA HIS A 268 12.69 -3.89 11.26
C HIS A 268 11.86 -4.72 10.27
N PHE A 269 12.37 -5.82 9.70
CA PHE A 269 11.65 -6.59 8.65
C PHE A 269 11.61 -8.10 8.86
N ILE A 270 12.71 -8.82 8.60
CA ILE A 270 12.74 -10.28 8.41
C ILE A 270 12.17 -11.04 9.62
N PHE A 271 12.47 -10.57 10.83
CA PHE A 271 12.01 -11.18 12.08
C PHE A 271 10.70 -10.57 12.63
N ASN A 272 10.33 -9.37 12.18
CA ASN A 272 9.11 -8.65 12.59
C ASN A 272 7.87 -9.17 11.84
N ASN A 273 8.05 -9.71 10.64
CA ASN A 273 7.00 -10.39 9.87
C ASN A 273 6.38 -11.58 10.67
N PRO A 274 5.05 -11.62 10.89
CA PRO A 274 4.35 -12.74 11.52
C PRO A 274 4.68 -14.13 10.98
N ASP A 275 4.37 -15.13 11.81
CA ASP A 275 4.66 -16.52 11.51
C ASP A 275 3.58 -17.11 10.56
N ASP A 276 2.42 -16.44 10.48
CA ASP A 276 1.33 -16.69 9.52
C ASP A 276 1.33 -15.72 8.32
N THR A 277 2.44 -15.01 8.09
CA THR A 277 2.61 -14.15 6.90
C THR A 277 2.63 -14.98 5.62
N ALA A 278 1.76 -14.65 4.67
CA ALA A 278 1.64 -15.26 3.36
C ALA A 278 1.64 -14.21 2.23
N LEU A 279 2.18 -14.62 1.08
CA LEU A 279 2.26 -13.85 -0.16
C LEU A 279 1.38 -14.53 -1.22
N GLU A 280 0.21 -13.97 -1.50
CA GLU A 280 -0.74 -14.47 -2.49
C GLU A 280 -0.51 -13.73 -3.82
N LEU A 281 0.33 -14.27 -4.71
CA LEU A 281 0.63 -13.66 -6.01
C LEU A 281 -0.62 -13.62 -6.90
N ILE A 282 -0.98 -12.43 -7.40
CA ILE A 282 -2.12 -12.19 -8.29
C ILE A 282 -1.66 -12.02 -9.74
N SER A 283 -0.61 -11.22 -9.96
CA SER A 283 -0.06 -10.96 -11.29
C SER A 283 1.46 -10.75 -11.21
N ARG A 284 2.16 -11.07 -12.31
CA ARG A 284 3.59 -10.82 -12.47
C ARG A 284 3.87 -10.33 -13.89
N THR A 285 4.64 -9.25 -14.01
CA THR A 285 5.18 -8.75 -15.29
C THR A 285 6.70 -8.77 -15.23
N VAL A 286 7.35 -9.44 -16.19
CA VAL A 286 8.81 -9.54 -16.28
C VAL A 286 9.31 -8.69 -17.45
N GLY A 287 10.24 -7.77 -17.17
CA GLY A 287 10.97 -6.96 -18.14
C GLY A 287 12.38 -7.50 -18.42
N ILE A 288 13.26 -6.65 -18.97
CA ILE A 288 14.64 -7.02 -19.31
C ILE A 288 15.61 -7.00 -18.11
N ASP A 289 15.19 -6.30 -17.05
CA ASP A 289 15.95 -5.86 -15.88
C ASP A 289 15.05 -5.71 -14.63
N ARG A 290 13.79 -6.17 -14.68
CA ARG A 290 12.79 -5.83 -13.66
C ARG A 290 11.67 -6.85 -13.56
N VAL A 291 11.22 -7.12 -12.34
CA VAL A 291 9.98 -7.83 -12.03
C VAL A 291 8.99 -6.82 -11.43
N VAL A 292 7.70 -6.96 -11.76
CA VAL A 292 6.60 -6.26 -11.11
C VAL A 292 5.59 -7.30 -10.66
N ASP A 293 5.42 -7.44 -9.36
CA ASP A 293 4.46 -8.38 -8.76
C ASP A 293 3.29 -7.60 -8.13
N GLU A 294 2.06 -7.97 -8.50
CA GLU A 294 0.84 -7.63 -7.77
C GLU A 294 0.48 -8.82 -6.88
N PHE A 295 0.33 -8.62 -5.58
CA PHE A 295 0.04 -9.68 -4.63
C PHE A 295 -0.83 -9.20 -3.47
N ILE A 296 -1.42 -10.15 -2.73
CA ILE A 296 -2.08 -9.87 -1.46
C ILE A 296 -1.16 -10.33 -0.33
N PHE A 297 -0.81 -9.39 0.55
CA PHE A 297 -0.05 -9.66 1.77
C PHE A 297 -1.03 -9.98 2.90
N SER A 298 -0.95 -11.20 3.42
CA SER A 298 -1.90 -11.76 4.39
C SER A 298 -1.19 -12.13 5.69
N LEU A 299 -1.71 -11.71 6.85
CA LEU A 299 -1.13 -12.02 8.18
C LEU A 299 -2.11 -11.75 9.34
N THR A 300 -1.79 -12.24 10.54
CA THR A 300 -2.41 -11.76 11.78
C THR A 300 -1.49 -10.76 12.48
N HIS A 301 -2.01 -9.57 12.84
CA HIS A 301 -1.24 -8.55 13.56
C HIS A 301 -1.04 -8.95 15.04
N ASN A 302 -0.13 -9.89 15.30
CA ASN A 302 0.08 -10.57 16.59
C ASN A 302 1.37 -10.14 17.33
N LYS A 303 2.35 -9.58 16.60
CA LYS A 303 3.53 -8.82 17.05
C LYS A 303 3.59 -7.48 16.32
N GLU A 304 4.46 -6.57 16.74
CA GLU A 304 4.63 -5.24 16.13
C GLU A 304 5.27 -5.38 14.73
N ILE A 305 4.75 -4.62 13.77
CA ILE A 305 5.16 -4.67 12.35
C ILE A 305 5.45 -3.23 11.90
N ASP A 306 6.52 -2.66 12.43
CA ASP A 306 6.85 -1.24 12.37
C ASP A 306 7.16 -0.73 10.95
N TRP A 307 7.64 -1.60 10.06
CA TRP A 307 7.79 -1.27 8.63
C TRP A 307 6.45 -1.04 7.91
N LEU A 308 5.37 -1.68 8.38
CA LEU A 308 4.03 -1.65 7.79
C LEU A 308 3.13 -0.61 8.48
N ILE A 309 3.19 -0.56 9.80
CA ILE A 309 2.32 0.20 10.69
C ILE A 309 3.11 0.72 11.91
N PRO A 310 4.02 1.69 11.70
CA PRO A 310 4.93 2.18 12.73
C PRO A 310 4.19 2.72 13.96
N GLY A 311 4.58 2.23 15.14
CA GLY A 311 4.02 2.66 16.42
C GLY A 311 2.60 2.16 16.73
N ILE A 312 2.08 1.17 16.00
CA ILE A 312 0.76 0.56 16.28
C ILE A 312 0.94 -0.80 16.97
N PRO A 313 0.61 -0.95 18.26
CA PRO A 313 0.75 -2.23 18.98
C PRO A 313 -0.17 -3.35 18.44
N PRO A 314 0.15 -4.63 18.72
CA PRO A 314 -0.57 -5.79 18.18
C PRO A 314 -2.08 -5.78 18.45
N THR A 315 -2.88 -5.75 17.38
CA THR A 315 -4.35 -5.69 17.46
C THR A 315 -5.04 -7.05 17.43
N ARG A 316 -4.29 -8.13 17.15
CA ARG A 316 -4.77 -9.52 16.96
C ARG A 316 -5.83 -9.68 15.86
N LYS A 317 -5.94 -8.73 14.93
CA LYS A 317 -6.80 -8.82 13.76
C LYS A 317 -6.06 -9.43 12.56
N PRO A 318 -6.74 -10.21 11.71
CA PRO A 318 -6.22 -10.57 10.40
C PRO A 318 -6.20 -9.35 9.48
N LEU A 319 -5.25 -9.33 8.55
CA LEU A 319 -5.11 -8.37 7.48
C LEU A 319 -4.97 -9.14 6.16
N ARG A 320 -5.65 -8.70 5.10
CA ARG A 320 -5.33 -9.01 3.70
C ARG A 320 -5.20 -7.69 2.95
N ILE A 321 -4.02 -7.41 2.39
CA ILE A 321 -3.68 -6.07 1.89
C ILE A 321 -3.19 -6.18 0.44
N PRO A 322 -3.75 -5.42 -0.52
CA PRO A 322 -3.18 -5.31 -1.86
C PRO A 322 -1.79 -4.65 -1.82
N PHE A 323 -0.81 -5.31 -2.43
CA PHE A 323 0.56 -4.86 -2.57
C PHE A 323 0.98 -4.86 -4.05
N THR A 324 1.87 -3.93 -4.40
CA THR A 324 2.63 -3.94 -5.65
C THR A 324 4.10 -3.79 -5.31
N SER A 325 4.94 -4.72 -5.75
CA SER A 325 6.40 -4.58 -5.70
C SER A 325 6.96 -4.32 -7.08
N VAL A 326 7.93 -3.40 -7.18
CA VAL A 326 8.69 -3.09 -8.39
C VAL A 326 10.17 -3.34 -8.11
N VAL A 327 10.68 -4.47 -8.58
CA VAL A 327 12.00 -5.04 -8.25
C VAL A 327 12.93 -4.92 -9.46
N ASN A 328 13.90 -4.01 -9.42
CA ASN A 328 14.91 -3.85 -10.46
C ASN A 328 16.18 -4.65 -10.15
N ILE A 329 16.68 -5.36 -11.16
CA ILE A 329 17.78 -6.33 -11.10
C ILE A 329 18.83 -5.92 -12.13
N ARG A 330 20.08 -5.75 -11.68
CA ARG A 330 21.25 -5.62 -12.57
C ARG A 330 21.90 -7.00 -12.67
N GLY A 331 22.05 -7.52 -13.89
CA GLY A 331 22.59 -8.86 -14.13
C GLY A 331 21.83 -9.95 -13.36
N ASP A 332 22.48 -10.52 -12.33
CA ASP A 332 21.92 -11.56 -11.46
C ASP A 332 21.62 -11.11 -10.01
N ARG A 333 21.54 -9.79 -9.76
CA ARG A 333 21.41 -9.21 -8.42
C ARG A 333 20.37 -8.10 -8.32
N LEU A 334 19.61 -8.07 -7.24
CA LEU A 334 18.68 -6.97 -6.94
C LEU A 334 19.44 -5.66 -6.72
N TYR A 335 19.04 -4.62 -7.45
CA TYR A 335 19.51 -3.25 -7.25
C TYR A 335 18.53 -2.47 -6.36
N HIS A 336 17.26 -2.35 -6.74
CA HIS A 336 16.31 -1.64 -5.91
C HIS A 336 14.88 -2.17 -5.97
N GLU A 337 14.14 -1.89 -4.89
CA GLU A 337 12.76 -2.30 -4.70
C GLU A 337 11.90 -1.13 -4.24
N HIS A 338 10.80 -0.90 -4.94
CA HIS A 338 9.76 0.04 -4.53
C HIS A 338 8.49 -0.76 -4.25
N ILE A 339 8.11 -0.85 -2.97
CA ILE A 339 6.96 -1.64 -2.51
C ILE A 339 5.87 -0.67 -2.04
N ALA A 340 4.68 -0.79 -2.61
CA ALA A 340 3.53 0.06 -2.33
C ALA A 340 2.30 -0.77 -1.95
N TRP A 341 1.44 -0.21 -1.09
CA TRP A 341 0.17 -0.80 -0.65
C TRP A 341 -0.79 0.30 -0.19
N ASP A 342 -2.08 -0.02 -0.04
CA ASP A 342 -3.06 0.92 0.51
C ASP A 342 -3.07 0.94 2.05
N GLN A 343 -2.44 1.96 2.64
CA GLN A 343 -2.42 2.15 4.10
C GLN A 343 -3.80 2.43 4.70
N ALA A 344 -4.77 2.95 3.94
CA ALA A 344 -6.13 3.12 4.43
C ALA A 344 -6.84 1.76 4.56
N THR A 345 -6.64 0.83 3.60
CA THR A 345 -7.07 -0.57 3.72
C THR A 345 -6.51 -1.25 4.97
N VAL A 346 -5.25 -0.97 5.34
CA VAL A 346 -4.65 -1.47 6.60
C VAL A 346 -5.39 -0.89 7.82
N LEU A 347 -5.51 0.43 7.91
CA LEU A 347 -6.12 1.11 9.06
C LEU A 347 -7.61 0.81 9.22
N VAL A 348 -8.36 0.58 8.13
CA VAL A 348 -9.75 0.12 8.17
C VAL A 348 -9.86 -1.31 8.73
N GLN A 349 -9.02 -2.25 8.28
CA GLN A 349 -9.02 -3.63 8.81
C GLN A 349 -8.59 -3.67 10.29
N LEU A 350 -7.59 -2.86 10.67
CA LEU A 350 -7.22 -2.67 12.06
C LEU A 350 -8.34 -2.03 12.91
N GLY A 351 -9.34 -1.40 12.27
CA GLY A 351 -10.42 -0.65 12.93
C GLY A 351 -9.94 0.63 13.62
N LEU A 352 -8.90 1.25 13.04
CA LEU A 352 -8.28 2.50 13.50
C LEU A 352 -8.64 3.69 12.60
N MET A 353 -9.10 3.44 11.38
CA MET A 353 -9.71 4.45 10.51
C MET A 353 -11.19 4.66 10.88
N PRO A 354 -11.64 5.90 11.21
CA PRO A 354 -13.06 6.22 11.32
C PRO A 354 -13.78 6.10 9.97
N GLU A 355 -15.06 5.70 9.97
CA GLU A 355 -15.87 5.66 8.74
C GLU A 355 -16.09 7.05 8.12
N TYR A 356 -16.10 8.10 8.96
CA TYR A 356 -16.28 9.49 8.56
C TYR A 356 -15.16 10.37 9.11
N LEU A 357 -14.61 11.24 8.27
CA LEU A 357 -13.60 12.23 8.65
C LEU A 357 -14.14 13.67 8.50
N PRO A 358 -13.63 14.65 9.29
CA PRO A 358 -14.03 16.05 9.15
C PRO A 358 -13.75 16.62 7.76
N TYR A 359 -14.71 17.34 7.22
CA TYR A 359 -14.53 18.22 6.06
C TYR A 359 -14.45 19.68 6.57
N PRO A 360 -13.27 20.32 6.56
CA PRO A 360 -13.06 21.63 7.19
C PRO A 360 -13.39 22.82 6.28
N TYR A 361 -13.67 22.58 5.00
CA TYR A 361 -13.88 23.62 3.99
C TYR A 361 -15.36 24.03 3.87
N ALA A 362 -15.62 25.12 3.17
CA ALA A 362 -16.98 25.48 2.74
C ALA A 362 -17.47 24.51 1.65
N LEU A 363 -18.78 24.27 1.57
CA LEU A 363 -19.38 23.55 0.45
C LEU A 363 -19.37 24.43 -0.82
N PRO A 364 -19.53 23.85 -2.04
CA PRO A 364 -19.47 24.61 -3.31
C PRO A 364 -20.48 25.76 -3.44
N ASP A 365 -21.56 25.75 -2.65
CA ASP A 365 -22.57 26.81 -2.55
C ASP A 365 -22.28 27.85 -1.45
N GLY A 366 -21.06 27.83 -0.89
CA GLY A 366 -20.60 28.75 0.16
C GLY A 366 -21.10 28.40 1.57
N ARG A 367 -21.88 27.33 1.77
CA ARG A 367 -22.35 26.94 3.11
C ARG A 367 -21.17 26.56 4.02
N LEU A 368 -21.22 27.08 5.24
CA LEU A 368 -20.35 26.73 6.36
C LEU A 368 -21.12 25.83 7.36
N PRO A 369 -20.43 25.01 8.18
CA PRO A 369 -21.11 24.21 9.18
C PRO A 369 -21.74 25.09 10.27
N GLY A 370 -22.96 24.76 10.68
CA GLY A 370 -23.67 25.49 11.75
C GLY A 370 -22.91 25.46 13.09
N ARG A 371 -23.09 26.51 13.90
CA ARG A 371 -22.35 26.71 15.18
C ARG A 371 -22.26 25.44 16.03
N GLY A 372 -21.04 24.98 16.31
CA GLY A 372 -20.76 23.78 17.11
C GLY A 372 -20.90 22.45 16.37
N LYS A 373 -21.14 22.47 15.06
CA LYS A 373 -21.12 21.31 14.16
C LYS A 373 -19.90 21.39 13.23
N ARG A 374 -19.64 20.29 12.52
CA ARG A 374 -18.69 20.20 11.39
C ARG A 374 -19.38 19.55 10.20
N PHE A 375 -18.83 19.70 9.00
CA PHE A 375 -19.13 18.78 7.91
C PHE A 375 -18.22 17.55 8.04
N GLU A 376 -18.66 16.42 7.49
CA GLU A 376 -17.94 15.16 7.50
C GLU A 376 -18.19 14.44 6.18
N TYR A 377 -17.19 13.72 5.68
CA TYR A 377 -17.30 12.89 4.47
C TYR A 377 -16.98 11.44 4.83
N GLN A 378 -17.59 10.49 4.11
CA GLN A 378 -17.31 9.06 4.28
C GLN A 378 -15.94 8.74 3.67
N VAL A 379 -15.08 8.02 4.39
CA VAL A 379 -13.71 7.74 3.94
C VAL A 379 -13.72 6.79 2.75
N PRO A 380 -13.06 7.12 1.62
CA PRO A 380 -13.00 6.27 0.42
C PRO A 380 -12.00 5.11 0.57
N ALA A 381 -12.24 4.21 1.54
CA ALA A 381 -11.39 3.05 1.82
C ALA A 381 -12.24 1.83 2.19
N ALA A 382 -12.05 0.71 1.47
CA ALA A 382 -12.93 -0.46 1.59
C ALA A 382 -12.44 -1.53 2.59
N GLY A 383 -11.23 -1.38 3.14
CA GLY A 383 -10.61 -2.42 3.96
C GLY A 383 -10.40 -3.70 3.15
N VAL A 384 -10.70 -4.86 3.75
CA VAL A 384 -10.49 -6.20 3.13
C VAL A 384 -11.12 -6.37 1.74
N GLN A 385 -12.17 -5.58 1.43
CA GLN A 385 -12.83 -5.62 0.12
C GLN A 385 -11.93 -5.17 -1.04
N THR A 386 -10.85 -4.41 -0.80
CA THR A 386 -9.88 -4.09 -1.85
C THR A 386 -9.09 -5.33 -2.27
N ALA A 387 -8.65 -6.15 -1.31
CA ALA A 387 -8.01 -7.44 -1.55
C ALA A 387 -8.98 -8.43 -2.20
N GLU A 388 -10.23 -8.53 -1.71
CA GLU A 388 -11.24 -9.42 -2.31
C GLU A 388 -11.55 -9.03 -3.77
N LYS A 389 -11.54 -7.73 -4.11
CA LYS A 389 -11.77 -7.24 -5.49
C LYS A 389 -10.57 -7.48 -6.41
N LEU A 390 -9.35 -7.37 -5.91
CA LEU A 390 -8.13 -7.67 -6.68
C LEU A 390 -7.98 -9.17 -6.94
N GLU A 391 -8.28 -10.00 -5.93
CA GLU A 391 -8.28 -11.47 -6.03
C GLU A 391 -9.34 -11.99 -7.03
N ASN A 392 -10.50 -11.32 -7.09
CA ASN A 392 -11.59 -11.73 -7.96
C ASN A 392 -12.53 -10.56 -8.30
N GLU A 393 -12.66 -10.27 -9.59
CA GLU A 393 -13.42 -9.15 -10.13
C GLU A 393 -14.93 -9.22 -9.85
N HIS A 394 -15.46 -10.40 -9.49
CA HIS A 394 -16.87 -10.64 -9.19
C HIS A 394 -17.24 -10.60 -7.70
N LYS A 395 -16.27 -10.68 -6.76
CA LYS A 395 -16.57 -10.67 -5.31
C LYS A 395 -17.23 -9.37 -4.84
N ILE A 396 -16.70 -8.22 -5.29
CA ILE A 396 -17.16 -6.89 -4.89
C ILE A 396 -17.68 -6.11 -6.10
N PRO A 397 -18.91 -5.57 -6.09
CA PRO A 397 -19.42 -4.76 -7.19
C PRO A 397 -18.60 -3.46 -7.36
N SER A 398 -18.24 -3.14 -8.60
CA SER A 398 -17.58 -1.87 -8.92
C SER A 398 -18.50 -0.66 -8.64
N ASN A 399 -17.92 0.53 -8.56
CA ASN A 399 -18.62 1.83 -8.49
C ASN A 399 -19.42 2.14 -7.21
N GLN A 400 -19.51 1.24 -6.22
CA GLN A 400 -20.26 1.49 -4.98
C GLN A 400 -19.78 2.71 -4.18
N MET A 401 -18.49 3.08 -4.28
CA MET A 401 -17.98 4.32 -3.67
C MET A 401 -18.49 5.60 -4.33
N PHE A 402 -19.00 5.55 -5.57
CA PHE A 402 -19.68 6.70 -6.19
C PHE A 402 -21.11 6.87 -5.67
N GLU A 403 -21.64 5.90 -4.91
CA GLU A 403 -22.89 6.04 -4.16
C GLU A 403 -22.69 6.72 -2.78
N TYR A 404 -21.45 7.12 -2.44
CA TYR A 404 -21.13 7.92 -1.25
C TYR A 404 -21.63 9.36 -1.46
N LYS A 405 -22.95 9.53 -1.33
CA LYS A 405 -23.60 10.84 -1.40
C LYS A 405 -23.17 11.71 -0.23
N ASP A 406 -23.11 13.01 -0.47
CA ASP A 406 -23.35 13.98 0.60
C ASP A 406 -24.59 13.57 1.41
N TRP A 407 -24.55 13.78 2.73
CA TRP A 407 -25.77 13.90 3.52
C TRP A 407 -26.46 15.22 3.16
N THR A 408 -27.05 15.25 1.96
CA THR A 408 -27.76 16.40 1.38
C THR A 408 -28.87 16.87 2.32
N ALA A 409 -29.33 18.11 2.12
CA ALA A 409 -30.42 18.69 2.91
C ALA A 409 -31.62 17.74 2.95
N GLY A 410 -32.03 17.20 1.78
CA GLY A 410 -33.11 16.22 1.66
C GLY A 410 -32.98 14.99 2.55
N ILE A 411 -31.82 14.33 2.64
CA ILE A 411 -31.67 13.14 3.50
C ILE A 411 -31.77 13.53 5.00
N ARG A 412 -31.26 14.71 5.36
CA ARG A 412 -31.43 15.24 6.73
C ARG A 412 -32.87 15.70 6.99
N GLU A 413 -33.56 16.22 5.98
CA GLU A 413 -34.96 16.64 6.03
C GLU A 413 -35.88 15.41 6.15
N ASP A 414 -35.72 14.38 5.33
CA ASP A 414 -36.44 13.10 5.43
C ASP A 414 -36.31 12.45 6.82
N VAL A 415 -35.08 12.42 7.37
CA VAL A 415 -34.83 11.88 8.71
C VAL A 415 -35.37 12.81 9.81
N THR A 416 -35.38 14.13 9.60
CA THR A 416 -35.93 15.10 10.55
C THR A 416 -37.46 15.12 10.52
N GLU A 417 -38.09 15.03 9.35
CA GLU A 417 -39.52 14.79 9.14
C GLU A 417 -39.96 13.49 9.81
N ALA A 418 -39.23 12.38 9.60
CA ALA A 418 -39.51 11.11 10.26
C ALA A 418 -39.40 11.20 11.80
N LEU A 419 -38.41 11.95 12.32
CA LEU A 419 -38.27 12.23 13.75
C LEU A 419 -39.37 13.16 14.27
N LEU A 420 -39.76 14.20 13.53
CA LEU A 420 -40.84 15.12 13.89
C LEU A 420 -42.20 14.42 13.87
N ALA A 421 -42.45 13.55 12.89
CA ALA A 421 -43.63 12.70 12.84
C ALA A 421 -43.69 11.75 14.04
N LEU A 422 -42.57 11.13 14.41
CA LEU A 422 -42.45 10.28 15.62
C LEU A 422 -42.71 11.09 16.90
N VAL A 423 -42.13 12.29 17.03
CA VAL A 423 -42.27 13.18 18.19
C VAL A 423 -43.67 13.78 18.29
N ASN A 424 -44.31 14.15 17.18
CA ASN A 424 -45.70 14.62 17.15
C ASN A 424 -46.68 13.48 17.48
N THR A 425 -46.44 12.28 16.95
CA THR A 425 -47.18 11.07 17.34
C THR A 425 -47.07 10.81 18.85
N PHE A 426 -45.91 11.10 19.46
CA PHE A 426 -45.72 11.01 20.90
C PHE A 426 -46.45 12.12 21.67
N HIS A 427 -46.35 13.39 21.25
CA HIS A 427 -47.03 14.52 21.92
C HIS A 427 -48.56 14.42 21.87
N ASN A 428 -49.13 13.78 20.84
CA ASN A 428 -50.57 13.50 20.77
C ASN A 428 -51.06 12.49 21.84
N ILE A 429 -50.15 11.83 22.57
CA ILE A 429 -50.48 10.97 23.72
C ILE A 429 -50.64 11.80 25.02
N GLU A 430 -49.95 12.94 25.14
CA GLU A 430 -49.92 13.75 26.36
C GLU A 430 -51.32 14.22 26.83
N PRO A 431 -52.24 14.69 25.95
CA PRO A 431 -53.61 15.01 26.33
C PRO A 431 -54.37 13.82 26.94
N HIS A 432 -54.12 12.60 26.44
CA HIS A 432 -54.80 11.39 26.91
C HIS A 432 -54.29 10.93 28.30
N ARG A 433 -53.06 11.32 28.69
CA ARG A 433 -52.54 11.20 30.06
C ARG A 433 -53.15 12.26 30.98
N SER A 434 -53.23 13.51 30.53
CA SER A 434 -53.83 14.63 31.28
C SER A 434 -55.30 14.35 31.62
N HIS A 435 -56.08 13.88 30.65
CA HIS A 435 -57.51 13.58 30.82
C HIS A 435 -57.80 12.40 31.76
N ARG A 436 -56.77 11.64 32.15
CA ARG A 436 -56.84 10.53 33.12
C ARG A 436 -56.01 10.78 34.39
N GLY A 437 -55.60 12.02 34.64
CA GLY A 437 -54.93 12.45 35.87
C GLY A 437 -53.51 11.91 36.06
N MET A 438 -52.84 11.44 35.00
CA MET A 438 -51.50 10.83 35.08
C MET A 438 -50.35 11.82 34.83
N THR A 439 -50.63 13.11 34.71
CA THR A 439 -49.65 14.18 34.49
C THR A 439 -49.39 14.99 35.76
N GLY A 440 -48.25 14.78 36.42
CA GLY A 440 -47.87 15.55 37.60
C GLY A 440 -46.41 15.34 38.00
N ASN A 441 -45.57 16.37 37.81
CA ASN A 441 -44.14 16.30 38.13
C ASN A 441 -43.86 16.52 39.64
N LYS A 442 -44.57 15.78 40.51
CA LYS A 442 -44.49 15.84 41.98
C LYS A 442 -44.20 14.45 42.56
N LYS A 443 -43.06 14.31 43.23
CA LYS A 443 -42.46 13.03 43.68
C LYS A 443 -43.25 12.18 44.71
N THR A 444 -44.47 12.54 45.10
CA THR A 444 -45.13 12.00 46.31
C THR A 444 -46.63 11.65 46.19
N GLN A 445 -47.25 11.71 45.01
CA GLN A 445 -48.64 11.28 44.80
C GLN A 445 -48.81 10.64 43.40
N LYS A 446 -49.31 9.40 43.24
CA LYS A 446 -49.53 8.30 44.19
C LYS A 446 -49.13 6.97 43.53
N THR A 447 -47.94 6.44 43.82
CA THR A 447 -47.54 5.07 43.42
C THR A 447 -48.54 4.02 43.92
N THR A 448 -49.11 4.23 45.11
CA THR A 448 -50.12 3.35 45.73
C THR A 448 -51.34 3.12 44.84
N GLN A 449 -51.83 4.14 44.12
CA GLN A 449 -53.10 4.04 43.38
C GLN A 449 -52.91 3.33 42.03
N TYR A 450 -51.74 3.48 41.38
CA TYR A 450 -51.36 2.68 40.22
C TYR A 450 -51.01 1.22 40.61
N ALA A 451 -50.34 1.02 41.75
CA ALA A 451 -50.10 -0.32 42.29
C ALA A 451 -51.41 -1.04 42.66
N GLN A 452 -52.38 -0.36 43.27
CA GLN A 452 -53.71 -0.91 43.56
C GLN A 452 -54.49 -1.26 42.28
N PHE A 453 -54.39 -0.45 41.22
CA PHE A 453 -54.96 -0.78 39.90
C PHE A 453 -54.32 -2.05 39.30
N LEU A 454 -52.98 -2.15 39.34
CA LEU A 454 -52.27 -3.35 38.87
C LEU A 454 -52.61 -4.61 39.70
N VAL A 455 -52.71 -4.49 41.02
CA VAL A 455 -53.12 -5.60 41.91
C VAL A 455 -54.57 -6.02 41.64
N GLY A 456 -55.47 -5.06 41.41
CA GLY A 456 -56.84 -5.34 40.97
C GLY A 456 -56.88 -6.15 39.67
N ARG A 457 -56.17 -5.66 38.64
CA ARG A 457 -56.02 -6.37 37.35
C ARG A 457 -55.34 -7.73 37.45
N GLN A 458 -54.41 -7.91 38.39
CA GLN A 458 -53.78 -9.22 38.65
C GLN A 458 -54.73 -10.18 39.38
N SER A 459 -55.69 -9.68 40.17
CA SER A 459 -56.73 -10.52 40.76
C SER A 459 -57.74 -11.03 39.72
N GLU A 460 -58.13 -10.21 38.74
CA GLU A 460 -58.95 -10.62 37.58
C GLU A 460 -58.29 -11.78 36.80
N LEU A 461 -56.96 -11.79 36.69
CA LEU A 461 -56.20 -12.87 36.04
C LEU A 461 -56.17 -14.20 36.82
N GLY A 462 -56.48 -14.21 38.12
CA GLY A 462 -56.40 -15.39 38.98
C GLY A 462 -57.33 -16.55 38.60
N HIS A 463 -58.32 -16.27 37.75
CA HIS A 463 -59.30 -17.24 37.26
C HIS A 463 -58.89 -17.88 35.92
N VAL A 464 -57.96 -17.28 35.17
CA VAL A 464 -57.58 -17.70 33.80
C VAL A 464 -56.56 -18.84 33.85
N ARG A 465 -57.06 -20.08 33.97
CA ARG A 465 -56.22 -21.29 34.03
C ARG A 465 -55.77 -21.74 32.63
N TYR A 466 -54.52 -22.17 32.52
CA TYR A 466 -53.98 -22.79 31.30
C TYR A 466 -54.75 -24.09 30.97
N PRO A 467 -55.34 -24.25 29.78
CA PRO A 467 -56.11 -25.43 29.42
C PRO A 467 -55.26 -26.71 29.43
N ARG A 468 -55.87 -27.85 29.75
CA ARG A 468 -55.19 -29.15 29.71
C ARG A 468 -54.91 -29.55 28.26
N ALA A 469 -53.93 -30.42 28.03
CA ALA A 469 -53.48 -30.85 26.69
C ALA A 469 -54.52 -31.63 25.83
N ARG A 470 -55.77 -31.76 26.30
CA ARG A 470 -56.92 -32.32 25.57
C ARG A 470 -58.19 -31.45 25.71
N ALA A 471 -58.04 -30.19 26.14
CA ALA A 471 -59.14 -29.24 26.20
C ALA A 471 -59.66 -28.88 24.79
N SER A 472 -60.92 -28.47 24.72
CA SER A 472 -61.62 -28.13 23.48
C SER A 472 -61.02 -26.92 22.77
N ALA A 473 -61.29 -26.80 21.47
CA ALA A 473 -60.87 -25.63 20.68
C ALA A 473 -61.47 -24.31 21.22
N GLU A 474 -62.62 -24.38 21.89
CA GLU A 474 -63.35 -23.25 22.47
C GLU A 474 -62.72 -22.81 23.81
N GLU A 475 -62.39 -23.74 24.72
CA GLU A 475 -61.57 -23.43 25.91
C GLU A 475 -60.20 -22.83 25.53
N TRP A 476 -59.58 -23.32 24.45
CA TRP A 476 -58.36 -22.74 23.90
C TRP A 476 -58.59 -21.40 23.22
N ALA A 477 -59.79 -21.11 22.69
CA ALA A 477 -60.13 -19.80 22.14
C ALA A 477 -60.29 -18.77 23.27
N ASP A 478 -61.00 -19.11 24.34
CA ASP A 478 -61.19 -18.24 25.51
C ASP A 478 -59.88 -17.97 26.27
N TYR A 479 -59.02 -18.99 26.46
CA TYR A 479 -57.68 -18.76 27.01
C TYR A 479 -56.84 -17.84 26.11
N ARG A 480 -57.05 -17.86 24.79
CA ARG A 480 -56.32 -17.01 23.83
C ARG A 480 -56.95 -15.64 23.61
N SER A 481 -58.23 -15.43 23.86
CA SER A 481 -58.88 -14.11 23.89
C SER A 481 -58.49 -13.36 25.18
N ALA A 482 -58.47 -14.04 26.32
CA ALA A 482 -57.98 -13.54 27.61
C ALA A 482 -56.48 -13.21 27.60
N LYS A 483 -55.71 -13.67 26.60
CA LYS A 483 -54.29 -13.34 26.41
C LYS A 483 -54.03 -11.84 26.21
N SER A 484 -55.06 -11.08 25.82
CA SER A 484 -55.06 -9.61 25.80
C SER A 484 -54.86 -8.96 27.18
N LEU A 485 -55.17 -9.67 28.28
CA LEU A 485 -54.94 -9.20 29.65
C LEU A 485 -53.50 -9.44 30.15
N TRP A 486 -52.75 -10.33 29.50
CA TRP A 486 -51.35 -10.65 29.81
C TRP A 486 -50.34 -9.71 29.12
N LEU A 487 -50.85 -8.71 28.41
CA LEU A 487 -50.11 -7.80 27.58
C LEU A 487 -50.31 -6.37 28.09
N MET A 488 -49.27 -5.80 28.73
CA MET A 488 -49.16 -4.33 28.89
C MET A 488 -48.74 -3.72 27.55
N LEU A 489 -49.59 -3.93 26.55
CA LEU A 489 -49.41 -3.68 25.12
C LEU A 489 -50.80 -3.32 24.59
N GLY A 490 -51.19 -2.05 24.78
CA GLY A 490 -52.59 -1.63 24.66
C GLY A 490 -52.88 -0.17 25.01
N ASP A 491 -51.89 0.61 25.46
CA ASP A 491 -51.93 2.06 25.26
C ASP A 491 -51.86 2.32 23.75
N PRO A 492 -52.76 3.12 23.14
CA PRO A 492 -52.70 3.47 21.71
C PRO A 492 -51.33 4.03 21.29
N GLY A 493 -50.60 4.66 22.21
CA GLY A 493 -49.21 5.09 22.00
C GLY A 493 -48.24 3.94 21.75
N TYR A 494 -48.37 2.80 22.45
CA TYR A 494 -47.51 1.63 22.22
C TYR A 494 -47.82 0.98 20.87
N VAL A 495 -49.10 0.80 20.54
CA VAL A 495 -49.52 0.21 19.25
C VAL A 495 -49.03 1.08 18.09
N SER A 496 -49.18 2.41 18.21
CA SER A 496 -48.64 3.39 17.25
C SER A 496 -47.12 3.34 17.16
N TRP A 497 -46.40 3.19 18.29
CA TRP A 497 -44.94 3.06 18.31
C TRP A 497 -44.48 1.77 17.60
N THR A 498 -45.10 0.62 17.86
CA THR A 498 -44.78 -0.63 17.14
C THR A 498 -45.21 -0.62 15.66
N ALA A 499 -46.17 0.22 15.28
CA ALA A 499 -46.54 0.43 13.87
C ALA A 499 -45.56 1.38 13.16
N ALA A 500 -45.11 2.45 13.82
CA ALA A 500 -44.20 3.45 13.27
C ALA A 500 -42.74 2.98 13.21
N LEU A 501 -42.27 2.20 14.19
CA LEU A 501 -40.89 1.72 14.26
C LEU A 501 -40.44 0.95 12.99
N PRO A 502 -41.24 0.03 12.41
CA PRO A 502 -40.93 -0.59 11.12
C PRO A 502 -40.80 0.40 9.96
N PHE A 503 -41.60 1.47 9.90
CA PHE A 503 -41.48 2.50 8.84
C PHE A 503 -40.22 3.36 9.04
N PHE A 504 -39.93 3.78 10.28
CA PHE A 504 -38.68 4.47 10.62
C PHE A 504 -37.45 3.63 10.24
N LEU A 505 -37.44 2.34 10.63
CA LEU A 505 -36.35 1.42 10.28
C LEU A 505 -36.29 1.15 8.77
N ALA A 506 -37.43 1.13 8.05
CA ALA A 506 -37.45 1.00 6.60
C ALA A 506 -36.92 2.25 5.88
N ALA A 507 -37.24 3.46 6.37
CA ALA A 507 -36.71 4.71 5.85
C ALA A 507 -35.19 4.82 6.07
N VAL A 508 -34.72 4.54 7.29
CA VAL A 508 -33.28 4.45 7.60
C VAL A 508 -32.59 3.38 6.74
N LYS A 509 -33.23 2.23 6.49
CA LYS A 509 -32.70 1.17 5.62
C LYS A 509 -32.69 1.55 4.13
N ALA A 510 -33.65 2.34 3.66
CA ALA A 510 -33.66 2.88 2.30
C ALA A 510 -32.54 3.93 2.11
N ALA A 511 -32.34 4.80 3.11
CA ALA A 511 -31.26 5.78 3.13
C ALA A 511 -29.85 5.16 3.27
N SER A 512 -29.73 3.94 3.82
CA SER A 512 -28.46 3.22 4.04
C SER A 512 -28.21 2.03 3.09
N GLY A 513 -28.95 1.93 1.98
CA GLY A 513 -28.61 1.11 0.80
C GLY A 513 -28.65 -0.42 0.94
N ARG A 514 -28.70 -1.02 2.14
CA ARG A 514 -28.53 -2.47 2.32
C ARG A 514 -29.80 -3.29 2.05
N LEU A 515 -29.89 -3.84 0.84
CA LEU A 515 -30.91 -4.80 0.41
C LEU A 515 -30.78 -6.18 1.11
N ILE A 516 -31.90 -6.67 1.65
CA ILE A 516 -32.18 -8.11 1.76
C ILE A 516 -33.58 -8.29 1.18
N LYS A 517 -33.72 -9.21 0.21
CA LYS A 517 -34.95 -9.39 -0.58
C LYS A 517 -36.13 -9.88 0.29
N PRO A 518 -37.32 -9.27 0.22
CA PRO A 518 -38.52 -9.88 0.80
C PRO A 518 -38.94 -11.09 -0.03
N ARG A 519 -39.20 -12.24 0.62
CA ARG A 519 -40.02 -13.30 0.01
C ARG A 519 -41.49 -12.86 0.00
N GLN A 520 -42.26 -13.38 -0.94
CA GLN A 520 -43.43 -12.68 -1.50
C GLN A 520 -44.65 -12.58 -0.56
N LYS A 521 -45.41 -11.48 -0.73
CA LYS A 521 -46.82 -11.34 -0.31
C LYS A 521 -47.67 -12.45 -0.98
N PRO A 522 -48.76 -12.97 -0.36
CA PRO A 522 -50.02 -12.22 -0.43
C PRO A 522 -51.02 -12.34 0.75
N LYS A 523 -51.82 -11.28 0.89
CA LYS A 523 -53.18 -11.21 1.48
C LYS A 523 -53.36 -11.53 2.98
N CYS A 524 -54.54 -11.13 3.47
CA CYS A 524 -54.97 -11.16 4.86
C CYS A 524 -55.76 -12.46 5.17
N LEU A 525 -56.08 -12.66 6.45
CA LEU A 525 -56.91 -13.71 7.08
C LEU A 525 -56.18 -15.02 7.45
N TRP A 526 -56.03 -15.19 8.79
CA TRP A 526 -56.05 -16.44 9.58
C TRP A 526 -55.49 -17.75 8.98
N LYS A 527 -54.41 -18.26 9.57
CA LYS A 527 -54.39 -19.62 10.20
C LYS A 527 -53.23 -19.82 11.19
N GLU A 528 -53.15 -21.02 11.75
CA GLU A 528 -52.56 -21.37 13.05
C GLU A 528 -51.14 -22.05 12.98
N PRO A 529 -50.53 -22.57 14.07
CA PRO A 529 -49.07 -22.56 14.25
C PRO A 529 -48.38 -23.94 14.17
N ASP A 530 -47.05 -23.93 14.32
CA ASP A 530 -46.14 -24.94 14.92
C ASP A 530 -44.71 -24.32 14.90
N LEU A 531 -43.66 -24.69 15.66
CA LEU A 531 -43.37 -25.44 16.91
C LEU A 531 -42.01 -24.88 17.43
N TYR A 532 -41.41 -25.21 18.59
CA TYR A 532 -41.61 -26.19 19.66
C TYR A 532 -41.47 -25.49 21.04
N LEU A 533 -41.41 -26.22 22.17
CA LEU A 533 -41.16 -25.66 23.50
C LEU A 533 -40.14 -26.48 24.35
N THR A 534 -39.03 -25.85 24.75
CA THR A 534 -38.43 -25.96 26.11
C THR A 534 -38.04 -27.42 26.56
N PRO A 535 -37.85 -27.82 27.85
CA PRO A 535 -37.79 -27.10 29.13
C PRO A 535 -36.59 -27.39 30.08
N ARG A 536 -36.61 -26.60 31.17
CA ARG A 536 -35.72 -26.56 32.34
C ARG A 536 -35.78 -27.83 33.21
N GLY A 537 -34.79 -27.99 34.09
CA GLY A 537 -34.87 -28.80 35.32
C GLY A 537 -34.20 -28.10 36.53
N SER A 538 -34.85 -28.14 37.68
CA SER A 538 -34.40 -27.68 39.02
C SER A 538 -34.85 -28.76 40.04
N PRO A 539 -34.57 -28.74 41.37
CA PRO A 539 -34.06 -27.66 42.23
C PRO A 539 -33.02 -28.09 43.32
N LEU A 540 -32.81 -27.22 44.32
CA LEU A 540 -32.02 -27.43 45.56
C LEU A 540 -32.83 -28.15 46.68
N PRO A 541 -32.17 -28.64 47.74
CA PRO A 541 -32.17 -27.87 49.02
C PRO A 541 -30.81 -27.87 49.78
N THR A 542 -30.76 -27.13 50.90
CA THR A 542 -29.57 -26.85 51.75
C THR A 542 -29.64 -27.49 53.14
N ILE A 543 -28.49 -27.63 53.84
CA ILE A 543 -28.28 -27.35 55.29
C ILE A 543 -26.78 -27.47 55.69
N THR A 544 -26.44 -27.01 56.90
CA THR A 544 -25.13 -26.80 57.58
C THR A 544 -24.35 -28.10 57.91
N ASP A 545 -23.11 -28.15 58.45
CA ASP A 545 -22.39 -27.21 59.35
C ASP A 545 -20.86 -27.48 59.48
N LYS A 546 -20.10 -26.50 60.05
CA LYS A 546 -18.76 -26.53 60.72
C LYS A 546 -17.54 -27.28 60.14
N TYR A 547 -16.37 -26.59 60.13
CA TYR A 547 -15.21 -26.94 61.00
C TYR A 547 -14.19 -25.77 61.16
N SER A 548 -13.41 -25.80 62.25
CA SER A 548 -12.47 -24.80 62.81
C SER A 548 -11.32 -24.33 61.91
N GLU A 549 -11.05 -23.03 61.78
CA GLU A 549 -10.10 -22.21 62.58
C GLU A 549 -8.61 -22.59 62.56
N SER A 550 -7.76 -21.64 62.14
CA SER A 550 -6.49 -21.29 62.81
C SER A 550 -6.17 -19.80 62.57
N HIS A 551 -5.36 -19.20 63.44
CA HIS A 551 -5.20 -17.74 63.69
C HIS A 551 -3.67 -17.37 63.63
N PRO A 552 -3.18 -16.11 63.81
CA PRO A 552 -3.68 -14.78 63.36
C PRO A 552 -2.58 -13.68 63.13
N ARG A 553 -3.01 -12.40 62.98
CA ARG A 553 -2.28 -11.11 63.22
C ARG A 553 -1.21 -10.73 62.17
N LEU A 554 -0.89 -9.46 61.87
CA LEU A 554 -1.47 -8.09 62.10
C LEU A 554 -0.81 -7.14 61.03
N LEU A 555 -1.00 -5.81 60.91
CA LEU A 555 -1.56 -4.79 61.82
C LEU A 555 -2.49 -3.78 61.10
N ARG A 556 -2.20 -2.47 61.12
CA ARG A 556 -2.94 -1.33 60.55
C ARG A 556 -1.95 -0.32 59.96
N GLN A 557 -2.36 0.47 58.96
CA GLN A 557 -2.65 1.91 59.16
C GLN A 557 -3.48 2.47 57.99
N ALA A 558 -3.96 3.72 58.11
CA ALA A 558 -5.07 4.25 57.32
C ALA A 558 -4.75 5.58 56.60
N ILE A 559 -5.60 5.89 55.62
CA ILE A 559 -5.57 7.03 54.69
C ILE A 559 -5.63 8.39 55.41
N PRO A 560 -5.10 9.46 54.81
CA PRO A 560 -6.01 10.54 54.41
C PRO A 560 -5.79 11.07 52.97
N VAL A 561 -6.88 11.43 52.29
CA VAL A 561 -6.89 12.03 50.95
C VAL A 561 -6.81 13.56 51.04
N ARG A 562 -6.06 14.20 50.14
CA ARG A 562 -6.33 15.58 49.69
C ARG A 562 -6.12 15.75 48.18
N PRO A 563 -6.91 16.61 47.50
CA PRO A 563 -6.86 16.79 46.05
C PRO A 563 -5.80 17.83 45.62
N PHE A 564 -5.35 17.72 44.36
CA PHE A 564 -4.65 18.80 43.68
C PHE A 564 -5.62 19.62 42.83
N THR A 565 -5.64 20.93 43.06
CA THR A 565 -6.36 21.91 42.25
C THR A 565 -5.34 22.69 41.44
N LEU A 566 -5.50 22.79 40.12
CA LEU A 566 -4.74 23.75 39.31
C LEU A 566 -5.71 24.66 38.54
N ALA A 567 -5.53 25.97 38.69
CA ALA A 567 -6.44 26.97 38.13
C ALA A 567 -5.96 27.46 36.76
N VAL A 568 -6.84 27.44 35.76
CA VAL A 568 -6.61 28.11 34.48
C VAL A 568 -7.03 29.57 34.60
N LYS A 569 -6.08 30.50 34.43
CA LYS A 569 -6.37 31.95 34.29
C LYS A 569 -6.45 32.32 32.81
N HIS A 570 -7.46 33.10 32.44
CA HIS A 570 -7.52 33.78 31.14
C HIS A 570 -6.67 35.06 31.16
N THR A 571 -5.94 35.35 30.07
CA THR A 571 -5.41 36.69 29.76
C THR A 571 -5.22 36.91 28.25
N ILE A 572 -5.72 38.05 27.76
CA ILE A 572 -5.81 38.63 26.39
C ILE A 572 -5.95 40.16 26.66
N PRO A 573 -5.44 41.14 25.87
CA PRO A 573 -5.04 41.19 24.43
C PRO A 573 -3.51 41.44 24.24
N PRO A 574 -2.92 41.95 23.11
CA PRO A 574 -3.49 42.48 21.85
C PRO A 574 -2.85 42.01 20.52
N LEU A 575 -3.41 42.53 19.41
CA LEU A 575 -2.93 42.40 18.03
C LEU A 575 -1.67 43.24 17.76
N LEU A 576 -0.95 42.87 16.69
CA LEU A 576 -0.29 43.82 15.79
C LEU A 576 -0.58 43.40 14.32
N VAL A 577 -0.51 44.36 13.40
CA VAL A 577 -0.96 44.27 11.99
C VAL A 577 0.17 44.78 11.08
N ALA A 578 0.06 44.52 9.77
CA ALA A 578 0.98 44.89 8.67
C ALA A 578 2.13 43.88 8.44
N THR A 579 2.55 43.57 7.20
CA THR A 579 2.03 43.98 5.87
C THR A 579 2.38 42.92 4.80
N ASP A 580 1.91 43.13 3.57
CA ASP A 580 2.19 42.37 2.36
C ASP A 580 3.70 42.13 2.09
N THR A 581 4.07 41.11 1.30
CA THR A 581 4.58 41.30 -0.08
C THR A 581 5.08 40.01 -0.80
N TRP A 582 4.43 39.69 -1.93
CA TRP A 582 4.95 39.11 -3.20
C TRP A 582 5.48 37.67 -3.35
N LEU A 583 5.26 37.17 -4.59
CA LEU A 583 5.77 35.98 -5.31
C LEU A 583 5.32 34.60 -4.81
#